data_AF-A0A1R3EKH4-F1
#
_entry.id   AF-A0A1R3EKH4-F1
#
_cell.length_a   1.000
_cell.length_b   1.000
_cell.length_c   1.000
_cell.angle_alpha   90.00
_cell.angle_beta   90.00
_cell.angle_gamma   90.00
#
_symmetry.space_group_name_H-M   'P 1'
#
loop_
_entity.id
_entity.type
_entity.pdbx_description
1 polymer ?
#
loop_
_entity_poly.entity_id
_entity_poly.type
_entity_poly.pdbx_seq_one_letter_code
_entity_poly.pdbx_strand_id
1 'polypeptide(L)'
;MNQDIHQYHSKNNYTSQSDSRLKCEASLKHSLRITSTLADSQAMAKPTKKLEWNDALSANNLIWCNGRLSQLDTWSEETRMELLYRIAPVPRIKNQKRLQTQHRQYKQKMKKAIVSELKTDNTEAAEFLQAVLDTDGHVSYSKVDKFGRLTMQRKKQRIKMLETYLNAHNQVHRRAPTNAVYLQEGIFKVPHQWQVGSDTVSLKEYIELTRKFLTYHFPQYPIKAIIGHDDERSIEQNTGCHPHYFLSGRNNETGEFDLHKRQIQVVNEYIHRVYSVKNFFPKNGKLTREESQDFGRFFQKMVKDFVNEHLFHAKGLNVVFAPETERRSKRRKKMNREARLPKTERSHNYHTHQLELIQDKIELTEKKHENLLGEQAKVEQQLIQLTDDTAQAQVQLSQLQVERDTIQIEVSDLKAESSRLSTLTQNLMQALVPKLVDIFKKVLLSINARDKGVMKQQSEYLSSALNSMLDLPPELADKMTGEIALLQESDNQLANQSIDKTPK
;
A
#
# COMPACT_ATOMS: atom_id res chain seq x y z
N MET A 1 -17.99 15.03 -8.80
CA MET A 1 -18.02 14.48 -10.18
C MET A 1 -17.53 13.05 -10.11
N ASN A 2 -18.16 12.11 -10.82
CA ASN A 2 -17.71 10.72 -10.84
C ASN A 2 -16.49 10.56 -11.74
N GLN A 3 -15.54 9.70 -11.36
CA GLN A 3 -14.39 9.34 -12.18
C GLN A 3 -14.81 8.33 -13.24
N ASP A 4 -14.59 8.65 -14.52
CA ASP A 4 -14.84 7.72 -15.62
C ASP A 4 -13.77 6.61 -15.66
N ILE A 5 -14.23 5.36 -15.73
CA ILE A 5 -13.38 4.17 -15.77
C ILE A 5 -13.84 3.18 -16.86
N HIS A 6 -12.93 2.32 -17.33
CA HIS A 6 -13.30 1.21 -18.20
C HIS A 6 -13.29 -0.11 -17.46
N GLN A 7 -14.35 -0.88 -17.69
CA GLN A 7 -14.52 -2.22 -17.16
C GLN A 7 -14.51 -3.23 -18.32
N TYR A 8 -13.86 -4.36 -18.09
CA TYR A 8 -13.83 -5.53 -18.95
C TYR A 8 -14.86 -6.55 -18.48
N HIS A 9 -15.71 -6.97 -19.40
CA HIS A 9 -16.61 -8.10 -19.22
C HIS A 9 -16.58 -8.98 -20.46
N SER A 10 -16.39 -10.29 -20.26
CA SER A 10 -16.46 -11.28 -21.34
C SER A 10 -17.13 -12.55 -20.87
N LYS A 11 -17.68 -13.30 -21.82
CA LYS A 11 -18.36 -14.57 -21.57
C LYS A 11 -17.86 -15.64 -22.52
N ASN A 12 -17.62 -16.83 -22.00
CA ASN A 12 -17.24 -18.03 -22.73
C ASN A 12 -18.34 -19.09 -22.57
N ASN A 13 -18.77 -19.67 -23.68
CA ASN A 13 -19.77 -20.74 -23.67
C ASN A 13 -19.08 -22.09 -23.83
N TYR A 14 -19.35 -23.00 -22.89
CA TYR A 14 -18.89 -24.38 -22.95
C TYR A 14 -20.04 -25.31 -23.33
N THR A 15 -19.73 -26.28 -24.18
CA THR A 15 -20.66 -27.30 -24.70
C THR A 15 -20.20 -28.69 -24.29
N SER A 16 -20.99 -29.73 -24.56
CA SER A 16 -20.59 -31.12 -24.31
C SER A 16 -19.61 -31.69 -25.35
N GLN A 17 -19.11 -30.90 -26.30
CA GLN A 17 -18.04 -31.33 -27.20
C GLN A 17 -16.72 -31.51 -26.45
N SER A 18 -15.90 -32.48 -26.84
CA SER A 18 -14.67 -32.84 -26.13
C SER A 18 -13.74 -31.64 -25.91
N ASP A 19 -13.40 -30.91 -26.97
CA ASP A 19 -12.51 -29.75 -26.88
C ASP A 19 -13.08 -28.62 -26.02
N SER A 20 -14.40 -28.43 -26.09
CA SER A 20 -15.10 -27.41 -25.29
C SER A 20 -15.13 -27.80 -23.82
N ARG A 21 -15.34 -29.09 -23.51
CA ARG A 21 -15.28 -29.65 -22.16
C ARG A 21 -13.88 -29.50 -21.57
N LEU A 22 -12.84 -29.89 -22.30
CA LEU A 22 -11.46 -29.76 -21.83
C LEU A 22 -11.09 -28.30 -21.52
N LYS A 23 -11.56 -27.34 -22.33
CA LYS A 23 -11.40 -25.90 -22.04
C LYS A 23 -12.17 -25.46 -20.79
N CYS A 24 -13.37 -25.99 -20.57
CA CYS A 24 -14.16 -25.74 -19.37
C CYS A 24 -13.47 -26.28 -18.12
N GLU A 25 -13.01 -27.53 -18.17
CA GLU A 25 -12.26 -28.17 -17.08
C GLU A 25 -10.99 -27.37 -16.75
N ALA A 26 -10.25 -26.92 -17.77
CA ALA A 26 -9.06 -26.08 -17.56
C ALA A 26 -9.38 -24.72 -16.92
N SER A 27 -10.47 -24.04 -17.33
CA SER A 27 -10.91 -22.77 -16.72
C SER A 27 -11.40 -22.98 -15.28
N LEU A 28 -12.12 -24.08 -15.01
CA LEU A 28 -12.56 -24.45 -13.67
C LEU A 28 -11.40 -24.79 -12.75
N LYS A 29 -10.42 -25.58 -13.22
CA LYS A 29 -9.19 -25.85 -12.47
C LYS A 29 -8.46 -24.58 -12.12
N HIS A 30 -8.37 -23.65 -13.09
CA HIS A 30 -7.78 -22.34 -12.85
C HIS A 30 -8.55 -21.58 -11.76
N SER A 31 -9.87 -21.46 -11.91
CA SER A 31 -10.69 -20.68 -10.99
C SER A 31 -10.67 -21.27 -9.57
N LEU A 32 -10.74 -22.59 -9.46
CA LEU A 32 -10.78 -23.32 -8.19
C LEU A 32 -9.38 -23.53 -7.57
N ARG A 33 -8.31 -23.01 -8.18
CA ARG A 33 -6.94 -23.22 -7.74
C ARG A 33 -6.55 -24.70 -7.56
N ILE A 34 -6.90 -25.53 -8.54
CA ILE A 34 -6.55 -26.95 -8.56
C ILE A 34 -5.22 -27.12 -9.30
N THR A 35 -4.22 -27.67 -8.61
CA THR A 35 -2.88 -27.91 -9.17
C THR A 35 -2.74 -29.33 -9.70
N SER A 36 -3.50 -30.30 -9.17
CA SER A 36 -3.43 -31.68 -9.63
C SER A 36 -3.77 -31.85 -11.12
N THR A 37 -2.79 -32.38 -11.85
CA THR A 37 -3.00 -33.02 -13.15
C THR A 37 -3.43 -34.45 -12.89
N LEU A 38 -4.73 -34.73 -12.98
CA LEU A 38 -5.21 -36.11 -13.00
C LEU A 38 -4.54 -36.89 -14.14
N ALA A 39 -3.99 -38.06 -13.80
CA ALA A 39 -3.53 -39.05 -14.76
C ALA A 39 -4.63 -39.46 -15.77
N ASP A 40 -5.91 -39.33 -15.38
CA ASP A 40 -7.08 -39.71 -16.19
C ASP A 40 -7.63 -38.58 -17.08
N SER A 41 -7.11 -37.35 -16.96
CA SER A 41 -7.49 -36.31 -17.91
C SER A 41 -6.77 -36.57 -19.23
N GLN A 42 -7.48 -37.13 -20.22
CA GLN A 42 -7.02 -37.23 -21.62
C GLN A 42 -6.64 -35.87 -22.25
N ALA A 43 -6.75 -34.77 -21.50
CA ALA A 43 -5.98 -33.56 -21.77
C ALA A 43 -4.49 -33.89 -21.61
N MET A 44 -3.89 -34.36 -22.70
CA MET A 44 -2.43 -34.36 -22.91
C MET A 44 -1.87 -33.11 -22.24
N ALA A 45 -1.11 -33.32 -21.17
CA ALA A 45 -0.51 -32.29 -20.35
C ALA A 45 0.43 -31.46 -21.24
N LYS A 46 -0.12 -30.45 -21.90
CA LYS A 46 0.69 -29.32 -22.35
C LYS A 46 1.33 -28.76 -21.09
N PRO A 47 2.66 -28.51 -21.10
CA PRO A 47 3.39 -28.07 -19.93
C PRO A 47 2.58 -26.99 -19.23
N THR A 48 2.33 -27.23 -17.95
CA THR A 48 1.51 -26.42 -17.06
C THR A 48 1.80 -24.97 -17.39
N LYS A 49 0.80 -24.26 -17.91
CA LYS A 49 0.86 -22.80 -18.00
C LYS A 49 1.41 -22.33 -16.66
N LYS A 50 2.50 -21.55 -16.62
CA LYS A 50 2.95 -20.92 -15.37
C LYS A 50 1.71 -20.23 -14.78
N LEU A 51 1.24 -20.77 -13.66
CA LEU A 51 0.03 -20.30 -13.02
C LEU A 51 0.38 -18.94 -12.41
N GLU A 52 -0.38 -17.92 -12.77
CA GLU A 52 -0.14 -16.53 -12.36
C GLU A 52 -0.77 -16.27 -10.98
N TRP A 53 -0.66 -17.23 -10.06
CA TRP A 53 -1.16 -17.10 -8.70
C TRP A 53 -0.05 -16.66 -7.77
N ASN A 54 -0.37 -15.71 -6.91
CA ASN A 54 0.47 -15.37 -5.77
C ASN A 54 -0.03 -16.12 -4.54
N ASP A 55 0.73 -17.10 -4.06
CA ASP A 55 0.33 -17.95 -2.94
C ASP A 55 0.15 -17.17 -1.64
N ALA A 56 0.90 -16.07 -1.46
CA ALA A 56 0.77 -15.18 -0.30
C ALA A 56 -0.60 -14.48 -0.22
N LEU A 57 -1.33 -14.40 -1.34
CA LEU A 57 -2.64 -13.78 -1.44
C LEU A 57 -3.79 -14.80 -1.54
N SER A 58 -3.49 -16.10 -1.45
CA SER A 58 -4.49 -17.17 -1.64
C SER A 58 -5.69 -17.08 -0.68
N ALA A 59 -5.48 -16.61 0.55
CA ALA A 59 -6.51 -16.43 1.57
C ALA A 59 -7.55 -15.33 1.24
N ASN A 60 -7.25 -14.46 0.28
CA ASN A 60 -8.15 -13.40 -0.16
C ASN A 60 -9.20 -13.91 -1.17
N ASN A 61 -8.99 -15.10 -1.74
CA ASN A 61 -9.90 -15.66 -2.72
C ASN A 61 -11.20 -16.12 -2.08
N LEU A 62 -12.30 -15.89 -2.78
CA LEU A 62 -13.65 -16.17 -2.28
C LEU A 62 -14.39 -17.07 -3.25
N ILE A 63 -15.29 -17.89 -2.73
CA ILE A 63 -16.22 -18.69 -3.52
C ILE A 63 -17.64 -18.51 -3.00
N TRP A 64 -18.55 -18.16 -3.90
CA TRP A 64 -19.98 -18.25 -3.70
C TRP A 64 -20.50 -19.53 -4.38
N CYS A 65 -21.05 -20.45 -3.59
CA CYS A 65 -21.64 -21.69 -4.08
C CYS A 65 -22.78 -22.11 -3.15
N ASN A 66 -23.85 -22.69 -3.72
CA ASN A 66 -25.02 -23.16 -2.96
C ASN A 66 -25.60 -22.10 -2.00
N GLY A 67 -25.65 -20.84 -2.43
CA GLY A 67 -26.21 -19.74 -1.63
C GLY A 67 -25.31 -19.20 -0.53
N ARG A 68 -24.09 -19.72 -0.37
CA ARG A 68 -23.14 -19.29 0.68
C ARG A 68 -21.86 -18.74 0.07
N LEU A 69 -21.32 -17.71 0.71
CA LEU A 69 -19.99 -17.15 0.42
C LEU A 69 -19.01 -17.69 1.48
N SER A 70 -17.86 -18.20 1.04
CA SER A 70 -16.78 -18.69 1.91
C SER A 70 -15.42 -18.38 1.29
N GLN A 71 -14.35 -18.46 2.07
CA GLN A 71 -12.99 -18.38 1.53
C GLN A 71 -12.64 -19.66 0.76
N LEU A 72 -11.95 -19.53 -0.36
CA LEU A 72 -11.64 -20.67 -1.24
C LEU A 72 -10.56 -21.58 -0.65
N ASP A 73 -9.60 -21.03 0.08
CA ASP A 73 -8.49 -21.76 0.73
C ASP A 73 -8.97 -22.73 1.82
N THR A 74 -10.11 -22.44 2.47
CA THR A 74 -10.74 -23.33 3.45
C THR A 74 -11.31 -24.61 2.83
N TRP A 75 -11.46 -24.68 1.51
CA TRP A 75 -11.93 -25.88 0.81
C TRP A 75 -10.75 -26.81 0.48
N SER A 76 -10.88 -28.10 0.82
CA SER A 76 -9.89 -29.09 0.40
C SER A 76 -9.82 -29.20 -1.12
N GLU A 77 -8.69 -29.67 -1.66
CA GLU A 77 -8.56 -29.84 -3.10
C GLU A 77 -9.55 -30.89 -3.64
N GLU A 78 -9.86 -31.93 -2.87
CA GLU A 78 -10.87 -32.94 -3.18
C GLU A 78 -12.26 -32.31 -3.32
N THR A 79 -12.63 -31.43 -2.38
CA THR A 79 -13.93 -30.72 -2.42
C THR A 79 -14.02 -29.82 -3.65
N ARG A 80 -12.92 -29.13 -4.00
CA ARG A 80 -12.83 -28.31 -5.21
C ARG A 80 -12.93 -29.18 -6.48
N MET A 81 -12.30 -30.34 -6.49
CA MET A 81 -12.37 -31.32 -7.57
C MET A 81 -13.79 -31.90 -7.75
N GLU A 82 -14.48 -32.23 -6.67
CA GLU A 82 -15.88 -32.68 -6.71
C GLU A 82 -16.80 -31.60 -7.29
N LEU A 83 -16.60 -30.34 -6.88
CA LEU A 83 -17.34 -29.21 -7.44
C LEU A 83 -17.08 -29.11 -8.95
N LEU A 84 -15.83 -29.20 -9.39
CA LEU A 84 -15.47 -29.18 -10.82
C LEU A 84 -16.23 -30.26 -11.60
N TYR A 85 -16.21 -31.51 -11.14
CA TYR A 85 -16.89 -32.60 -11.83
C TYR A 85 -18.40 -32.48 -11.82
N ARG A 86 -18.97 -31.89 -10.77
CA ARG A 86 -20.40 -31.63 -10.67
C ARG A 86 -20.90 -30.60 -11.68
N ILE A 87 -20.06 -29.63 -12.06
CA ILE A 87 -20.47 -28.48 -12.88
C ILE A 87 -19.96 -28.57 -14.33
N ALA A 88 -18.85 -29.28 -14.57
CA ALA A 88 -18.28 -29.45 -15.90
C ALA A 88 -19.23 -30.22 -16.85
N PRO A 89 -19.16 -29.96 -18.17
CA PRO A 89 -19.98 -30.69 -19.13
C PRO A 89 -19.73 -32.20 -19.09
N VAL A 90 -20.80 -32.99 -19.00
CA VAL A 90 -20.69 -34.46 -18.98
C VAL A 90 -20.18 -35.00 -20.33
N PRO A 91 -19.29 -36.02 -20.35
CA PRO A 91 -18.81 -36.64 -21.59
C PRO A 91 -19.92 -37.18 -22.50
N ARG A 92 -19.67 -37.20 -23.82
CA ARG A 92 -20.57 -37.81 -24.80
C ARG A 92 -20.74 -39.30 -24.53
N ILE A 93 -21.96 -39.79 -24.80
CA ILE A 93 -22.21 -41.23 -24.98
C ILE A 93 -21.83 -41.65 -26.40
N LYS A 94 -21.35 -42.88 -26.52
CA LYS A 94 -21.17 -43.56 -27.81
C LYS A 94 -22.52 -43.53 -28.55
N ASN A 95 -22.50 -43.17 -29.83
CA ASN A 95 -23.71 -43.05 -30.67
C ASN A 95 -24.74 -41.98 -30.27
N GLN A 96 -24.39 -40.92 -29.52
CA GLN A 96 -25.33 -39.87 -29.10
C GLN A 96 -26.18 -39.28 -30.23
N LYS A 97 -25.58 -38.96 -31.40
CA LYS A 97 -26.34 -38.41 -32.55
C LYS A 97 -27.42 -39.38 -33.02
N ARG A 98 -27.10 -40.69 -33.08
CA ARG A 98 -28.05 -41.75 -33.44
C ARG A 98 -29.20 -41.81 -32.44
N LEU A 99 -28.89 -41.78 -31.14
CA LEU A 99 -29.88 -41.81 -30.07
C LEU A 99 -30.77 -40.56 -30.06
N GLN A 100 -30.22 -39.36 -30.31
CA GLN A 100 -31.01 -38.13 -30.44
C GLN A 100 -31.94 -38.17 -31.66
N THR A 101 -31.44 -38.67 -32.80
CA THR A 101 -32.27 -38.88 -33.99
C THR A 101 -33.38 -39.89 -33.73
N GLN A 102 -33.07 -41.02 -33.08
CA GLN A 102 -34.05 -42.02 -32.67
C GLN A 102 -35.09 -41.42 -31.73
N HIS A 103 -34.66 -40.68 -30.69
CA HIS A 103 -35.57 -40.01 -29.76
C HIS A 103 -36.55 -39.09 -30.50
N ARG A 104 -36.06 -38.21 -31.38
CA ARG A 104 -36.91 -37.31 -32.18
C ARG A 104 -37.87 -38.05 -33.09
N GLN A 105 -37.38 -39.03 -33.85
CA GLN A 105 -38.18 -39.78 -34.81
C GLN A 105 -39.25 -40.62 -34.11
N TYR A 106 -38.89 -41.32 -33.03
CA TYR A 106 -39.82 -42.17 -32.30
C TYR A 106 -40.79 -41.37 -31.43
N LYS A 107 -40.43 -40.16 -30.95
CA LYS A 107 -41.38 -39.19 -30.38
C LYS A 107 -42.47 -38.82 -31.40
N GLN A 108 -42.08 -38.51 -32.64
CA GLN A 108 -43.05 -38.24 -33.70
C GLN A 108 -43.90 -39.47 -34.06
N LYS A 109 -43.30 -40.67 -34.10
CA LYS A 109 -44.05 -41.92 -34.32
C LYS A 109 -45.05 -42.19 -33.21
N MET A 110 -44.70 -41.95 -31.94
CA MET A 110 -45.63 -42.07 -30.81
C MET A 110 -46.80 -41.09 -30.93
N LYS A 111 -46.54 -39.81 -31.27
CA LYS A 111 -47.62 -38.84 -31.52
C LYS A 111 -48.58 -39.30 -32.64
N LYS A 112 -48.03 -39.84 -33.74
CA LYS A 112 -48.85 -40.43 -34.82
C LYS A 112 -49.60 -41.69 -34.35
N ALA A 113 -49.00 -42.48 -33.47
CA ALA A 113 -49.63 -43.66 -32.89
C ALA A 113 -50.84 -43.28 -32.03
N ILE A 114 -50.69 -42.28 -31.16
CA ILE A 114 -51.78 -41.76 -30.33
C ILE A 114 -52.98 -41.36 -31.20
N VAL A 115 -52.76 -40.54 -32.23
CA VAL A 115 -53.82 -40.14 -33.18
C VAL A 115 -54.45 -41.36 -33.88
N SER A 116 -53.65 -42.36 -34.23
CA SER A 116 -54.13 -43.57 -34.90
C SER A 116 -54.94 -44.49 -33.98
N GLU A 117 -54.55 -44.66 -32.72
CA GLU A 117 -55.27 -45.50 -31.76
C GLU A 117 -56.59 -44.85 -31.33
N LEU A 118 -56.63 -43.52 -31.19
CA LEU A 118 -57.86 -42.76 -30.94
C LEU A 118 -58.87 -42.92 -32.08
N LYS A 119 -58.42 -43.03 -33.34
CA LYS A 119 -59.31 -43.28 -34.49
C LYS A 119 -59.93 -44.68 -34.50
N THR A 120 -59.32 -45.64 -33.81
CA THR A 120 -59.78 -47.02 -33.73
C THR A 120 -60.34 -47.37 -32.35
N ASP A 121 -60.72 -46.36 -31.58
CA ASP A 121 -61.33 -46.46 -30.24
C ASP A 121 -60.46 -47.20 -29.19
N ASN A 122 -59.14 -47.24 -29.40
CA ASN A 122 -58.16 -47.81 -28.45
C ASN A 122 -57.66 -46.73 -27.48
N THR A 123 -58.58 -46.13 -26.72
CA THR A 123 -58.32 -44.95 -25.86
C THR A 123 -57.25 -45.22 -24.80
N GLU A 124 -57.29 -46.39 -24.16
CA GLU A 124 -56.33 -46.77 -23.11
C GLU A 124 -54.88 -46.82 -23.63
N ALA A 125 -54.67 -47.34 -24.84
CA ALA A 125 -53.34 -47.37 -25.47
C ALA A 125 -52.83 -45.97 -25.85
N ALA A 126 -53.74 -45.10 -26.30
CA ALA A 126 -53.42 -43.71 -26.63
C ALA A 126 -53.02 -42.91 -25.38
N GLU A 127 -53.81 -43.01 -24.31
CA GLU A 127 -53.53 -42.38 -23.02
C GLU A 127 -52.21 -42.86 -22.41
N PHE A 128 -51.92 -44.17 -22.49
CA PHE A 128 -50.65 -44.72 -22.01
C PHE A 128 -49.45 -44.10 -22.73
N LEU A 129 -49.50 -44.00 -24.07
CA LEU A 129 -48.43 -43.39 -24.85
C LEU A 129 -48.28 -41.90 -24.55
N GLN A 130 -49.40 -41.19 -24.35
CA GLN A 130 -49.41 -39.78 -23.98
C GLN A 130 -48.76 -39.58 -22.60
N ALA A 131 -49.14 -40.38 -21.60
CA ALA A 131 -48.53 -40.37 -20.27
C ALA A 131 -47.02 -40.67 -20.30
N VAL A 132 -46.55 -41.54 -21.20
CA VAL A 132 -45.11 -41.76 -21.41
C VAL A 132 -44.42 -40.52 -22.01
N LEU A 133 -45.06 -39.84 -22.96
CA LEU A 133 -44.52 -38.61 -23.55
C LEU A 133 -44.50 -37.43 -22.58
N ASP A 134 -45.42 -37.41 -21.63
CA ASP A 134 -45.57 -36.35 -20.62
C ASP A 134 -44.75 -36.61 -19.36
N THR A 135 -44.21 -37.82 -19.19
CA THR A 135 -43.28 -38.11 -18.09
C THR A 135 -41.98 -37.33 -18.32
N ASP A 136 -41.66 -36.40 -17.43
CA ASP A 136 -40.31 -35.85 -17.33
C ASP A 136 -39.43 -36.82 -16.52
N GLY A 137 -38.18 -37.01 -16.95
CA GLY A 137 -37.28 -37.91 -16.24
C GLY A 137 -37.01 -39.25 -16.93
N HIS A 138 -36.44 -40.15 -16.14
CA HIS A 138 -36.26 -41.53 -16.54
C HIS A 138 -37.62 -42.24 -16.56
N VAL A 139 -37.90 -42.99 -17.62
CA VAL A 139 -39.12 -43.77 -17.76
C VAL A 139 -38.78 -45.26 -17.66
N SER A 140 -39.37 -45.95 -16.67
CA SER A 140 -39.11 -47.37 -16.43
C SER A 140 -39.39 -48.24 -17.67
N TYR A 141 -38.45 -49.14 -18.00
CA TYR A 141 -38.62 -50.11 -19.08
C TYR A 141 -39.77 -51.09 -18.86
N SER A 142 -40.21 -51.30 -17.61
CA SER A 142 -41.41 -52.09 -17.28
C SER A 142 -42.69 -51.56 -17.94
N LYS A 143 -42.71 -50.28 -18.36
CA LYS A 143 -43.81 -49.70 -19.13
C LYS A 143 -43.98 -50.39 -20.50
N VAL A 144 -42.95 -51.02 -21.06
CA VAL A 144 -43.06 -51.79 -22.32
C VAL A 144 -43.96 -53.00 -22.14
N ASP A 145 -43.77 -53.76 -21.06
CA ASP A 145 -44.56 -54.96 -20.78
C ASP A 145 -46.01 -54.60 -20.46
N LYS A 146 -46.22 -53.52 -19.69
CA LYS A 146 -47.57 -52.99 -19.40
C LYS A 146 -48.29 -52.58 -20.68
N PHE A 147 -47.62 -51.82 -21.54
CA PHE A 147 -48.16 -51.43 -22.84
C PHE A 147 -48.47 -52.65 -23.72
N GLY A 148 -47.62 -53.68 -23.66
CA GLY A 148 -47.81 -54.95 -24.35
C GLY A 148 -49.04 -55.76 -23.90
N ARG A 149 -49.70 -55.41 -22.79
CA ARG A 149 -50.96 -56.06 -22.37
C ARG A 149 -52.21 -55.40 -22.96
N LEU A 150 -52.09 -54.16 -23.43
CA LEU A 150 -53.21 -53.40 -23.98
C LEU A 150 -53.64 -53.93 -25.36
N THR A 151 -54.90 -53.68 -25.69
CA THR A 151 -55.48 -53.90 -27.02
C THR A 151 -55.13 -52.73 -27.93
N MET A 152 -54.53 -53.01 -29.09
CA MET A 152 -54.09 -51.97 -30.03
C MET A 152 -53.83 -52.53 -31.44
N GLN A 153 -53.83 -51.63 -32.42
CA GLN A 153 -53.48 -51.97 -33.80
C GLN A 153 -51.96 -52.15 -33.98
N ARG A 154 -51.55 -53.12 -34.80
CA ARG A 154 -50.13 -53.39 -35.14
C ARG A 154 -49.23 -53.54 -33.89
N LYS A 155 -49.73 -54.25 -32.87
CA LYS A 155 -49.12 -54.42 -31.54
C LYS A 155 -47.60 -54.62 -31.51
N LYS A 156 -47.06 -55.56 -32.30
CA LYS A 156 -45.60 -55.81 -32.38
C LYS A 156 -44.80 -54.54 -32.78
N GLN A 157 -45.30 -53.76 -33.74
CA GLN A 157 -44.64 -52.53 -34.19
C GLN A 157 -44.71 -51.43 -33.12
N ARG A 158 -45.84 -51.33 -32.41
CA ARG A 158 -46.08 -50.35 -31.35
C ARG A 158 -45.20 -50.61 -30.12
N ILE A 159 -45.07 -51.88 -29.71
CA ILE A 159 -44.17 -52.29 -28.62
C ILE A 159 -42.72 -51.94 -29.00
N LYS A 160 -42.26 -52.32 -30.19
CA LYS A 160 -40.89 -51.99 -30.64
C LYS A 160 -40.64 -50.49 -30.73
N MET A 161 -41.66 -49.73 -31.13
CA MET A 161 -41.62 -48.27 -31.16
C MET A 161 -41.42 -47.69 -29.76
N LEU A 162 -42.19 -48.14 -28.77
CA LEU A 162 -42.07 -47.70 -27.39
C LEU A 162 -40.70 -48.09 -26.81
N GLU A 163 -40.27 -49.33 -26.99
CA GLU A 163 -38.95 -49.81 -26.55
C GLU A 163 -37.81 -48.94 -27.10
N THR A 164 -37.86 -48.64 -28.41
CA THR A 164 -36.85 -47.79 -29.07
C THR A 164 -36.90 -46.36 -28.55
N TYR A 165 -38.10 -45.82 -28.30
CA TYR A 165 -38.26 -44.50 -27.70
C TYR A 165 -37.65 -44.46 -26.29
N LEU A 166 -37.99 -45.40 -25.42
CA LEU A 166 -37.51 -45.44 -24.04
C LEU A 166 -35.98 -45.58 -23.98
N ASN A 167 -35.42 -46.47 -24.81
CA ASN A 167 -33.97 -46.66 -24.87
C ASN A 167 -33.25 -45.37 -25.29
N ALA A 168 -33.78 -44.67 -26.29
CA ALA A 168 -33.22 -43.40 -26.72
C ALA A 168 -33.44 -42.30 -25.66
N HIS A 169 -34.67 -42.16 -25.15
CA HIS A 169 -35.09 -41.16 -24.18
C HIS A 169 -34.25 -41.24 -22.90
N ASN A 170 -34.21 -42.40 -22.24
CA ASN A 170 -33.52 -42.57 -20.96
C ASN A 170 -32.01 -42.28 -21.06
N GLN A 171 -31.40 -42.52 -22.23
CA GLN A 171 -29.99 -42.23 -22.47
C GLN A 171 -29.71 -40.74 -22.78
N VAL A 172 -30.67 -40.01 -23.37
CA VAL A 172 -30.45 -38.63 -23.83
C VAL A 172 -31.18 -37.55 -23.01
N HIS A 173 -32.19 -37.89 -22.20
CA HIS A 173 -33.09 -36.89 -21.58
C HIS A 173 -32.37 -35.91 -20.64
N ARG A 174 -31.29 -36.34 -19.96
CA ARG A 174 -30.48 -35.47 -19.07
C ARG A 174 -29.24 -34.87 -19.74
N ARG A 175 -29.05 -35.09 -21.04
CA ARG A 175 -27.83 -34.70 -21.74
C ARG A 175 -28.08 -33.47 -22.59
N ALA A 176 -27.20 -32.49 -22.47
CA ALA A 176 -27.27 -31.32 -23.32
C ALA A 176 -27.15 -31.71 -24.80
N PRO A 177 -27.88 -31.02 -25.69
CA PRO A 177 -27.60 -31.05 -27.11
C PRO A 177 -26.14 -30.67 -27.37
N THR A 178 -25.52 -31.30 -28.38
CA THR A 178 -24.06 -31.19 -28.62
C THR A 178 -23.56 -29.75 -28.73
N ASN A 179 -24.35 -28.86 -29.33
CA ASN A 179 -23.97 -27.46 -29.60
C ASN A 179 -24.66 -26.47 -28.66
N ALA A 180 -25.48 -26.95 -27.72
CA ALA A 180 -26.10 -26.07 -26.74
C ALA A 180 -25.08 -25.66 -25.69
N VAL A 181 -25.24 -24.45 -25.16
CA VAL A 181 -24.45 -23.98 -24.03
C VAL A 181 -24.80 -24.86 -22.83
N TYR A 182 -23.82 -25.61 -22.31
CA TYR A 182 -23.94 -26.43 -21.11
C TYR A 182 -23.65 -25.57 -19.86
N LEU A 183 -22.56 -24.81 -19.93
CA LEU A 183 -22.11 -23.90 -18.88
C LEU A 183 -21.57 -22.63 -19.55
N GLN A 184 -21.91 -21.47 -19.01
CA GLN A 184 -21.34 -20.20 -19.42
C GLN A 184 -20.43 -19.70 -18.30
N GLU A 185 -19.17 -19.49 -18.62
CA GLU A 185 -18.27 -18.70 -17.78
C GLU A 185 -18.41 -17.23 -18.18
N GLY A 186 -18.39 -16.33 -17.20
CA GLY A 186 -18.10 -14.93 -17.48
C GLY A 186 -17.18 -14.32 -16.45
N ILE A 187 -16.43 -13.33 -16.87
CA ILE A 187 -15.44 -12.62 -16.06
C ILE A 187 -15.81 -11.14 -16.02
N PHE A 188 -15.58 -10.54 -14.87
CA PHE A 188 -15.79 -9.13 -14.60
C PHE A 188 -14.52 -8.52 -14.01
N LYS A 189 -13.83 -7.61 -14.71
CA LYS A 189 -12.58 -7.01 -14.20
C LYS A 189 -12.47 -5.53 -14.53
N VAL A 190 -11.97 -4.74 -13.57
CA VAL A 190 -11.45 -3.40 -13.84
C VAL A 190 -9.94 -3.51 -14.05
N PRO A 191 -9.39 -3.13 -15.23
CA PRO A 191 -7.95 -3.15 -15.48
C PRO A 191 -7.17 -2.24 -14.52
N HIS A 192 -5.95 -2.66 -14.14
CA HIS A 192 -5.08 -1.96 -13.18
C HIS A 192 -4.89 -0.46 -13.47
N GLN A 193 -4.85 -0.05 -14.75
CA GLN A 193 -4.65 1.34 -15.17
C GLN A 193 -5.70 2.33 -14.63
N TRP A 194 -6.87 1.84 -14.20
CA TRP A 194 -7.93 2.68 -13.63
C TRP A 194 -7.84 2.84 -12.11
N GLN A 195 -6.86 2.19 -11.48
CA GLN A 195 -6.53 2.36 -10.05
C GLN A 195 -7.70 2.08 -9.09
N VAL A 196 -8.69 1.28 -9.51
CA VAL A 196 -9.77 0.85 -8.63
C VAL A 196 -9.28 -0.33 -7.79
N GLY A 197 -8.94 -0.03 -6.53
CA GLY A 197 -8.44 -1.01 -5.58
C GLY A 197 -9.52 -1.79 -4.84
N SER A 198 -9.12 -2.84 -4.13
CA SER A 198 -10.01 -3.65 -3.30
C SER A 198 -10.56 -2.90 -2.07
N ASP A 199 -9.93 -1.77 -1.72
CA ASP A 199 -10.38 -0.79 -0.74
C ASP A 199 -11.59 0.04 -1.24
N THR A 200 -11.69 0.27 -2.55
CA THR A 200 -12.80 1.00 -3.17
C THR A 200 -13.95 0.06 -3.50
N VAL A 201 -13.64 -1.06 -4.15
CA VAL A 201 -14.58 -2.12 -4.51
C VAL A 201 -13.99 -3.47 -4.11
N SER A 202 -14.50 -4.03 -3.02
CA SER A 202 -14.04 -5.31 -2.49
C SER A 202 -14.43 -6.48 -3.40
N LEU A 203 -13.69 -7.59 -3.29
CA LEU A 203 -14.01 -8.82 -4.02
C LEU A 203 -15.43 -9.34 -3.70
N LYS A 204 -15.87 -9.19 -2.45
CA LYS A 204 -17.23 -9.54 -2.01
C LYS A 204 -18.28 -8.71 -2.74
N GLU A 205 -18.07 -7.40 -2.90
CA GLU A 205 -18.97 -6.53 -3.66
C GLU A 205 -19.04 -6.93 -5.13
N TYR A 206 -17.92 -7.30 -5.76
CA TYR A 206 -17.93 -7.82 -7.12
C TYR A 206 -18.72 -9.14 -7.26
N ILE A 207 -18.53 -10.08 -6.33
CA ILE A 207 -19.28 -11.34 -6.31
C ILE A 207 -20.78 -11.06 -6.15
N GLU A 208 -21.14 -10.18 -5.22
CA GLU A 208 -22.53 -9.83 -4.95
C GLU A 208 -23.19 -9.10 -6.13
N LEU A 209 -22.49 -8.16 -6.76
CA LEU A 209 -22.95 -7.51 -7.99
C LEU A 209 -23.20 -8.54 -9.10
N THR A 210 -22.26 -9.47 -9.28
CA THR A 210 -22.37 -10.54 -10.29
C THR A 210 -23.58 -11.43 -10.00
N ARG A 211 -23.78 -11.81 -8.74
CA ARG A 211 -24.95 -12.57 -8.29
C ARG A 211 -26.24 -11.81 -8.58
N LYS A 212 -26.33 -10.54 -8.19
CA LYS A 212 -27.50 -9.69 -8.44
C LYS A 212 -27.83 -9.59 -9.93
N PHE A 213 -26.83 -9.33 -10.78
CA PHE A 213 -27.01 -9.25 -12.23
C PHE A 213 -27.57 -10.57 -12.80
N LEU A 214 -26.98 -11.70 -12.42
CA LEU A 214 -27.38 -13.01 -12.92
C LEU A 214 -28.77 -13.41 -12.42
N THR A 215 -29.07 -13.19 -11.15
CA THR A 215 -30.39 -13.50 -10.57
C THR A 215 -31.48 -12.59 -11.14
N TYR A 216 -31.20 -11.32 -11.39
CA TYR A 216 -32.17 -10.38 -11.96
C TYR A 216 -32.51 -10.73 -13.42
N HIS A 217 -31.51 -10.99 -14.24
CA HIS A 217 -31.71 -11.21 -15.69
C HIS A 217 -31.94 -12.67 -16.07
N PHE A 218 -31.41 -13.63 -15.31
CA PHE A 218 -31.46 -15.06 -15.61
C PHE A 218 -31.91 -15.92 -14.41
N PRO A 219 -33.04 -15.60 -13.75
CA PRO A 219 -33.45 -16.29 -12.52
C PRO A 219 -33.67 -17.80 -12.70
N GLN A 220 -34.08 -18.24 -13.90
CA GLN A 220 -34.30 -19.67 -14.22
C GLN A 220 -33.00 -20.45 -14.49
N TYR A 221 -31.84 -19.79 -14.49
CA TYR A 221 -30.57 -20.42 -14.83
C TYR A 221 -29.70 -20.49 -13.57
N PRO A 222 -29.51 -21.69 -12.99
CA PRO A 222 -28.76 -21.83 -11.75
C PRO A 222 -27.33 -21.31 -11.88
N ILE A 223 -26.94 -20.41 -10.99
CA ILE A 223 -25.55 -20.01 -10.78
C ILE A 223 -24.86 -21.19 -10.08
N LYS A 224 -23.93 -21.86 -10.77
CA LYS A 224 -23.22 -23.03 -10.23
C LYS A 224 -22.13 -22.65 -9.25
N ALA A 225 -21.41 -21.58 -9.55
CA ALA A 225 -20.43 -20.96 -8.66
C ALA A 225 -20.12 -19.53 -9.13
N ILE A 226 -19.67 -18.68 -8.20
CA ILE A 226 -18.94 -17.45 -8.51
C ILE A 226 -17.65 -17.50 -7.71
N ILE A 227 -16.50 -17.43 -8.38
CA ILE A 227 -15.19 -17.57 -7.77
C ILE A 227 -14.43 -16.27 -7.98
N GLY A 228 -14.08 -15.63 -6.88
CA GLY A 228 -13.33 -14.39 -6.83
C GLY A 228 -11.85 -14.63 -6.64
N HIS A 229 -11.04 -13.99 -7.49
CA HIS A 229 -9.59 -13.94 -7.39
C HIS A 229 -9.12 -12.57 -6.90
N ASP A 230 -8.25 -12.59 -5.90
CA ASP A 230 -7.47 -11.44 -5.43
C ASP A 230 -5.98 -11.80 -5.29
N ASP A 231 -5.56 -12.81 -6.03
CA ASP A 231 -4.23 -13.42 -6.00
C ASP A 231 -3.49 -13.36 -7.35
N GLU A 232 -4.16 -12.92 -8.42
CA GLU A 232 -3.56 -12.68 -9.74
C GLU A 232 -2.89 -11.30 -9.83
N ARG A 233 -2.17 -10.91 -8.78
CA ARG A 233 -1.51 -9.61 -8.62
C ARG A 233 -0.29 -9.70 -7.67
N SER A 234 0.57 -8.68 -7.70
CA SER A 234 1.62 -8.53 -6.69
C SER A 234 1.05 -8.18 -5.32
N ILE A 235 1.80 -8.47 -4.25
CA ILE A 235 1.42 -8.16 -2.87
C ILE A 235 1.20 -6.65 -2.69
N GLU A 236 2.02 -5.84 -3.36
CA GLU A 236 2.03 -4.38 -3.25
C GLU A 236 0.95 -3.69 -4.09
N GLN A 237 0.29 -4.43 -4.99
CA GLN A 237 -0.75 -3.84 -5.85
C GLN A 237 -2.12 -4.10 -5.25
N ASN A 238 -2.89 -3.07 -4.89
CA ASN A 238 -4.25 -3.27 -4.36
C ASN A 238 -5.34 -3.44 -5.46
N THR A 239 -4.97 -3.57 -6.72
CA THR A 239 -5.91 -3.53 -7.87
C THR A 239 -5.99 -4.88 -8.57
N GLY A 240 -7.06 -5.10 -9.35
CA GLY A 240 -7.14 -6.25 -10.27
C GLY A 240 -7.87 -7.49 -9.74
N CYS A 241 -8.46 -7.41 -8.55
CA CYS A 241 -9.40 -8.43 -8.08
C CYS A 241 -10.60 -8.57 -9.05
N HIS A 242 -11.11 -9.79 -9.21
CA HIS A 242 -12.18 -10.06 -10.17
C HIS A 242 -12.89 -11.40 -9.91
N PRO A 243 -14.20 -11.50 -10.17
CA PRO A 243 -14.90 -12.77 -10.18
C PRO A 243 -14.98 -13.41 -11.57
N HIS A 244 -14.98 -14.75 -11.57
CA HIS A 244 -15.51 -15.61 -12.62
C HIS A 244 -16.82 -16.22 -12.14
N TYR A 245 -17.87 -16.16 -12.94
CA TYR A 245 -19.13 -16.83 -12.67
C TYR A 245 -19.33 -18.01 -13.61
N PHE A 246 -19.99 -19.05 -13.12
CA PHE A 246 -20.35 -20.25 -13.89
C PHE A 246 -21.86 -20.42 -13.87
N LEU A 247 -22.53 -19.95 -14.93
CA LEU A 247 -23.97 -20.00 -15.09
C LEU A 247 -24.37 -21.26 -15.86
N SER A 248 -25.36 -22.02 -15.36
CA SER A 248 -25.88 -23.16 -16.09
C SER A 248 -26.53 -22.71 -17.40
N GLY A 249 -26.26 -23.43 -18.48
CA GLY A 249 -27.01 -23.26 -19.72
C GLY A 249 -28.40 -23.90 -19.68
N ARG A 250 -28.68 -24.70 -18.64
CA ARG A 250 -29.94 -25.41 -18.44
C ARG A 250 -30.90 -24.57 -17.61
N ASN A 251 -32.09 -24.33 -18.16
CA ASN A 251 -33.21 -23.76 -17.45
C ASN A 251 -33.73 -24.76 -16.41
N ASN A 252 -33.91 -24.35 -15.15
CA ASN A 252 -34.36 -25.22 -14.07
C ASN A 252 -35.88 -25.50 -14.09
N GLU A 253 -36.68 -24.65 -14.72
CA GLU A 253 -38.14 -24.81 -14.88
C GLU A 253 -38.46 -25.73 -16.07
N THR A 254 -37.81 -25.53 -17.21
CA THR A 254 -38.11 -26.30 -18.44
C THR A 254 -37.19 -27.49 -18.66
N GLY A 255 -36.03 -27.51 -17.99
CA GLY A 255 -34.98 -28.51 -18.20
C GLY A 255 -34.22 -28.37 -19.53
N GLU A 256 -34.55 -27.39 -20.39
CA GLU A 256 -33.93 -27.17 -21.69
C GLU A 256 -32.60 -26.40 -21.60
N PHE A 257 -31.69 -26.63 -22.55
CA PHE A 257 -30.43 -25.91 -22.66
C PHE A 257 -30.54 -24.74 -23.64
N ASP A 258 -31.22 -23.68 -23.23
CA ASP A 258 -31.67 -22.58 -24.09
C ASP A 258 -31.16 -21.19 -23.66
N LEU A 259 -30.15 -21.12 -22.77
CA LEU A 259 -29.61 -19.87 -22.23
C LEU A 259 -29.33 -18.80 -23.30
N HIS A 260 -28.77 -19.16 -24.46
CA HIS A 260 -28.49 -18.19 -25.51
C HIS A 260 -29.76 -17.51 -26.04
N LYS A 261 -30.85 -18.27 -26.22
CA LYS A 261 -32.15 -17.75 -26.65
C LYS A 261 -32.71 -16.81 -25.58
N ARG A 262 -32.61 -17.16 -24.29
CA ARG A 262 -33.02 -16.27 -23.20
C ARG A 262 -32.19 -14.99 -23.17
N GLN A 263 -30.88 -15.07 -23.36
CA GLN A 263 -30.03 -13.87 -23.41
C GLN A 263 -30.47 -12.89 -24.49
N ILE A 264 -30.85 -13.37 -25.67
CA ILE A 264 -31.39 -12.52 -26.74
C ILE A 264 -32.71 -11.87 -26.31
N GLN A 265 -33.59 -12.62 -25.66
CA GLN A 265 -34.86 -12.08 -25.14
C GLN A 265 -34.64 -10.99 -24.09
N VAL A 266 -33.75 -11.22 -23.13
CA VAL A 266 -33.41 -10.23 -22.09
C VAL A 266 -32.81 -8.97 -22.70
N VAL A 267 -31.96 -9.09 -23.72
CA VAL A 267 -31.44 -7.91 -24.43
C VAL A 267 -32.54 -7.18 -25.20
N ASN A 268 -33.48 -7.90 -25.82
CA ASN A 268 -34.67 -7.28 -26.42
C ASN A 268 -35.52 -6.54 -25.38
N GLU A 269 -35.73 -7.12 -24.20
CA GLU A 269 -36.44 -6.49 -23.07
C GLU A 269 -35.73 -5.18 -22.64
N TYR A 270 -34.40 -5.23 -22.51
CA TYR A 270 -33.58 -4.05 -22.20
C TYR A 270 -33.66 -2.98 -23.29
N ILE A 271 -33.53 -3.34 -24.57
CA ILE A 271 -33.63 -2.40 -25.69
C ILE A 271 -35.02 -1.76 -25.73
N HIS A 272 -36.08 -2.55 -25.50
CA HIS A 272 -37.43 -2.02 -25.46
C HIS A 272 -37.59 -1.02 -24.31
N ARG A 273 -37.08 -1.32 -23.13
CA ARG A 273 -37.15 -0.42 -21.97
C ARG A 273 -36.39 0.89 -22.18
N VAL A 274 -35.20 0.84 -22.77
CA VAL A 274 -34.31 2.01 -22.89
C VAL A 274 -34.58 2.83 -24.16
N TYR A 275 -34.95 2.18 -25.27
CA TYR A 275 -35.08 2.81 -26.59
C TYR A 275 -36.48 2.69 -27.20
N SER A 276 -37.43 2.05 -26.52
CA SER A 276 -38.80 1.82 -27.02
C SER A 276 -38.89 0.95 -28.29
N VAL A 277 -37.82 0.24 -28.67
CA VAL A 277 -37.81 -0.63 -29.87
C VAL A 277 -38.19 -2.07 -29.49
N LYS A 278 -39.26 -2.61 -30.08
CA LYS A 278 -39.73 -3.99 -29.84
C LYS A 278 -39.14 -4.96 -30.87
N ASN A 279 -38.85 -6.18 -30.42
CA ASN A 279 -38.38 -7.30 -31.27
C ASN A 279 -37.16 -6.94 -32.14
N PHE A 280 -36.21 -6.18 -31.60
CA PHE A 280 -34.98 -5.79 -32.32
C PHE A 280 -34.23 -7.01 -32.87
N PHE A 281 -34.13 -8.07 -32.06
CA PHE A 281 -33.61 -9.38 -32.47
C PHE A 281 -34.72 -10.43 -32.69
N PRO A 282 -34.51 -11.40 -33.59
CA PRO A 282 -35.49 -12.44 -33.90
C PRO A 282 -35.77 -13.37 -32.70
N LYS A 283 -37.06 -13.67 -32.47
CA LYS A 283 -37.53 -14.52 -31.37
C LYS A 283 -37.05 -15.98 -31.43
N ASN A 284 -36.65 -16.45 -32.61
CA ASN A 284 -36.13 -17.80 -32.82
C ASN A 284 -34.70 -17.99 -32.27
N GLY A 285 -34.05 -16.90 -31.83
CA GLY A 285 -32.70 -16.92 -31.26
C GLY A 285 -31.57 -17.14 -32.28
N LYS A 286 -31.85 -17.05 -33.58
CA LYS A 286 -30.86 -17.18 -34.64
C LYS A 286 -30.49 -15.79 -35.16
N LEU A 287 -29.29 -15.34 -34.83
CA LEU A 287 -28.77 -14.05 -35.26
C LEU A 287 -27.92 -14.19 -36.51
N THR A 288 -28.01 -13.22 -37.42
CA THR A 288 -27.01 -12.98 -38.46
C THR A 288 -25.69 -12.51 -37.83
N ARG A 289 -24.64 -12.36 -38.65
CA ARG A 289 -23.34 -11.86 -38.18
C ARG A 289 -23.43 -10.44 -37.63
N GLU A 290 -24.16 -9.56 -38.30
CA GLU A 290 -24.35 -8.17 -37.90
C GLU A 290 -25.19 -8.09 -36.61
N GLU A 291 -26.31 -8.81 -36.57
CA GLU A 291 -27.15 -8.91 -35.37
C GLU A 291 -26.37 -9.48 -34.17
N SER A 292 -25.43 -10.41 -34.40
CA SER A 292 -24.57 -10.95 -33.33
C SER A 292 -23.62 -9.89 -32.76
N GLN A 293 -23.12 -8.97 -33.60
CA GLN A 293 -22.28 -7.85 -33.15
C GLN A 293 -23.10 -6.85 -32.34
N ASP A 294 -24.29 -6.50 -32.83
CA ASP A 294 -25.20 -5.61 -32.12
C ASP A 294 -25.67 -6.21 -30.81
N PHE A 295 -26.00 -7.51 -30.77
CA PHE A 295 -26.32 -8.22 -29.54
C PHE A 295 -25.17 -8.12 -28.54
N GLY A 296 -23.93 -8.32 -28.98
CA GLY A 296 -22.74 -8.15 -28.13
C GLY A 296 -22.63 -6.73 -27.57
N ARG A 297 -22.87 -5.70 -28.39
CA ARG A 297 -22.84 -4.29 -27.99
C ARG A 297 -23.92 -3.98 -26.95
N PHE A 298 -25.18 -4.34 -27.21
CA PHE A 298 -26.28 -4.08 -26.29
C PHE A 298 -26.19 -4.90 -25.01
N PHE A 299 -25.70 -6.14 -25.07
CA PHE A 299 -25.43 -6.92 -23.87
C PHE A 299 -24.38 -6.25 -22.99
N GLN A 300 -23.26 -5.77 -23.57
CA GLN A 300 -22.26 -5.02 -22.80
C GLN A 300 -22.81 -3.72 -22.25
N LYS A 301 -23.66 -3.01 -23.00
CA LYS A 301 -24.29 -1.78 -22.50
C LYS A 301 -25.21 -2.06 -21.32
N MET A 302 -26.05 -3.09 -21.41
CA MET A 302 -26.91 -3.54 -20.32
C MET A 302 -26.10 -3.87 -19.06
N VAL A 303 -24.97 -4.58 -19.20
CA VAL A 303 -24.05 -4.86 -18.08
C VAL A 303 -23.51 -3.55 -17.48
N LYS A 304 -23.01 -2.63 -18.32
CA LYS A 304 -22.43 -1.35 -17.86
C LYS A 304 -23.44 -0.48 -17.11
N ASP A 305 -24.65 -0.36 -17.67
CA ASP A 305 -25.73 0.40 -17.03
C ASP A 305 -26.09 -0.22 -15.67
N PHE A 306 -26.23 -1.54 -15.59
CA PHE A 306 -26.52 -2.26 -14.34
C PHE A 306 -25.44 -2.08 -13.27
N VAL A 307 -24.16 -2.12 -13.65
CA VAL A 307 -23.05 -2.03 -12.68
C VAL A 307 -22.85 -0.62 -12.18
N ASN A 308 -23.15 0.37 -13.02
CA ASN A 308 -23.17 1.77 -12.62
C ASN A 308 -24.26 2.02 -11.59
N GLU A 309 -25.48 1.59 -11.89
CA GLU A 309 -26.65 1.75 -11.02
C GLU A 309 -26.46 1.05 -9.66
N HIS A 310 -25.92 -0.17 -9.66
CA HIS A 310 -25.91 -1.01 -8.46
C HIS A 310 -24.58 -1.09 -7.71
N LEU A 311 -23.51 -0.45 -8.18
CA LEU A 311 -22.21 -0.46 -7.51
C LEU A 311 -21.39 0.81 -7.72
N PHE A 312 -21.04 1.15 -8.97
CA PHE A 312 -19.98 2.13 -9.22
C PHE A 312 -20.38 3.57 -8.92
N HIS A 313 -21.62 3.99 -9.21
CA HIS A 313 -22.05 5.38 -8.97
C HIS A 313 -22.02 5.72 -7.48
N ALA A 314 -22.41 4.78 -6.61
CA ALA A 314 -22.33 4.94 -5.15
C ALA A 314 -20.89 5.08 -4.63
N LYS A 315 -19.89 4.70 -5.44
CA LYS A 315 -18.45 4.79 -5.13
C LYS A 315 -17.78 5.98 -5.83
N GLY A 316 -18.55 6.89 -6.43
CA GLY A 316 -18.01 8.00 -7.21
C GLY A 316 -17.31 7.58 -8.51
N LEU A 317 -17.59 6.38 -9.01
CA LEU A 317 -17.03 5.83 -10.25
C LEU A 317 -18.11 5.75 -11.33
N ASN A 318 -17.72 5.86 -12.60
CA ASN A 318 -18.64 5.75 -13.73
C ASN A 318 -18.04 4.88 -14.83
N VAL A 319 -18.60 3.70 -15.04
CA VAL A 319 -18.16 2.77 -16.08
C VAL A 319 -18.69 3.23 -17.43
N VAL A 320 -17.77 3.59 -18.32
CA VAL A 320 -18.10 4.03 -19.68
C VAL A 320 -17.53 3.09 -20.74
N PHE A 321 -17.97 3.29 -21.99
CA PHE A 321 -17.29 2.71 -23.14
C PHE A 321 -16.09 3.58 -23.50
N ALA A 322 -15.00 2.94 -23.92
CA ALA A 322 -13.88 3.66 -24.49
C ALA A 322 -14.35 4.52 -25.68
N PRO A 323 -13.89 5.78 -25.80
CA PRO A 323 -14.27 6.65 -26.90
C PRO A 323 -13.82 6.06 -28.24
N GLU A 324 -14.50 6.46 -29.32
CA GLU A 324 -14.27 5.88 -30.65
C GLU A 324 -12.82 6.09 -31.14
N THR A 325 -12.21 7.22 -30.77
CA THR A 325 -10.80 7.53 -31.05
C THR A 325 -9.86 6.48 -30.44
N GLU A 326 -10.08 6.10 -29.19
CA GLU A 326 -9.32 5.05 -28.52
C GLU A 326 -9.60 3.67 -29.13
N ARG A 327 -10.86 3.37 -29.44
CA ARG A 327 -11.27 2.08 -30.04
C ARG A 327 -10.61 1.85 -31.40
N ARG A 328 -10.41 2.91 -32.19
CA ARG A 328 -9.75 2.87 -33.51
C ARG A 328 -8.23 3.01 -33.47
N SER A 329 -7.65 3.33 -32.31
CA SER A 329 -6.22 3.58 -32.15
C SER A 329 -5.33 2.40 -32.54
N LYS A 330 -4.10 2.68 -32.99
CA LYS A 330 -3.07 1.66 -33.25
C LYS A 330 -2.79 0.82 -31.99
N ARG A 331 -2.77 1.46 -30.81
CA ARG A 331 -2.59 0.80 -29.51
C ARG A 331 -3.69 -0.25 -29.27
N ARG A 332 -4.97 0.10 -29.47
CA ARG A 332 -6.08 -0.85 -29.32
C ARG A 332 -6.02 -2.00 -30.32
N LYS A 333 -5.63 -1.73 -31.57
CA LYS A 333 -5.39 -2.78 -32.57
C LYS A 333 -4.27 -3.74 -32.14
N LYS A 334 -3.17 -3.23 -31.57
CA LYS A 334 -2.09 -4.06 -30.99
C LYS A 334 -2.62 -4.91 -29.83
N MET A 335 -3.30 -4.30 -28.86
CA MET A 335 -3.88 -5.03 -27.71
C MET A 335 -4.85 -6.14 -28.17
N ASN A 336 -5.66 -5.90 -29.19
CA ASN A 336 -6.57 -6.92 -29.74
C ASN A 336 -5.83 -8.08 -30.44
N ARG A 337 -4.64 -7.82 -31.03
CA ARG A 337 -3.79 -8.88 -31.60
C ARG A 337 -3.13 -9.70 -30.49
N GLU A 338 -2.56 -9.03 -29.49
CA GLU A 338 -1.96 -9.64 -28.29
C GLU A 338 -2.98 -10.51 -27.53
N ALA A 339 -4.23 -10.06 -27.38
CA ALA A 339 -5.27 -10.80 -26.69
C ALA A 339 -5.61 -12.16 -27.36
N ARG A 340 -5.27 -12.34 -28.65
CA ARG A 340 -5.44 -13.62 -29.37
C ARG A 340 -4.28 -14.59 -29.16
N LEU A 341 -3.13 -14.11 -28.68
CA LEU A 341 -1.98 -14.94 -28.36
C LEU A 341 -2.21 -15.68 -27.03
N PRO A 342 -1.61 -16.87 -26.85
CA PRO A 342 -1.47 -17.51 -25.55
C PRO A 342 -0.90 -16.53 -24.51
N LYS A 343 -1.39 -16.56 -23.26
CA LYS A 343 -0.97 -15.61 -22.20
C LYS A 343 0.56 -15.47 -22.08
N THR A 344 1.29 -16.59 -22.18
CA THR A 344 2.76 -16.65 -22.08
C THR A 344 3.50 -16.00 -23.25
N GLU A 345 2.85 -15.87 -24.40
CA GLU A 345 3.40 -15.26 -25.61
C GLU A 345 3.01 -13.78 -25.73
N ARG A 346 2.15 -13.27 -24.84
CA ARG A 346 1.76 -11.86 -24.83
C ARG A 346 2.92 -11.01 -24.33
N SER A 347 3.17 -9.90 -25.01
CA SER A 347 4.20 -8.93 -24.59
C SER A 347 3.92 -8.34 -23.20
N HIS A 348 2.65 -8.15 -22.84
CA HIS A 348 2.21 -7.70 -21.53
C HIS A 348 1.44 -8.84 -20.82
N ASN A 349 2.07 -9.50 -19.85
CA ASN A 349 1.53 -10.58 -19.03
C ASN A 349 1.94 -10.39 -17.55
N TYR A 350 1.53 -11.29 -16.65
CA TYR A 350 1.84 -11.15 -15.23
C TYR A 350 3.35 -11.04 -14.96
N HIS A 351 4.16 -11.89 -15.60
CA HIS A 351 5.61 -11.91 -15.38
C HIS A 351 6.30 -10.68 -15.94
N THR A 352 5.92 -10.19 -17.12
CA THR A 352 6.49 -8.95 -17.65
C THR A 352 6.08 -7.75 -16.81
N HIS A 353 4.85 -7.73 -16.29
CA HIS A 353 4.41 -6.72 -15.32
C HIS A 353 5.19 -6.78 -14.00
N GLN A 354 5.52 -7.98 -13.48
CA GLN A 354 6.39 -8.10 -12.29
C GLN A 354 7.79 -7.54 -12.55
N LEU A 355 8.34 -7.78 -13.74
CA LEU A 355 9.65 -7.23 -14.12
C LEU A 355 9.61 -5.71 -14.21
N GLU A 356 8.56 -5.14 -14.82
CA GLU A 356 8.33 -3.68 -14.85
C GLU A 356 8.30 -3.09 -13.43
N LEU A 357 7.55 -3.70 -12.50
CA LEU A 357 7.50 -3.25 -11.10
C LEU A 357 8.85 -3.34 -10.37
N ILE A 358 9.64 -4.39 -10.64
CA ILE A 358 10.98 -4.53 -10.07
C ILE A 358 11.91 -3.45 -10.62
N GLN A 359 11.83 -3.18 -11.91
CA GLN A 359 12.64 -2.16 -12.57
C GLN A 359 12.31 -0.74 -12.05
N ASP A 360 11.03 -0.42 -11.87
CA ASP A 360 10.59 0.83 -11.25
C ASP A 360 11.12 0.97 -9.81
N LYS A 361 11.13 -0.13 -9.03
CA LYS A 361 11.70 -0.14 -7.67
C LYS A 361 13.22 0.08 -7.68
N ILE A 362 13.94 -0.52 -8.63
CA ILE A 362 15.38 -0.32 -8.79
C ILE A 362 15.66 1.15 -9.09
N GLU A 363 14.99 1.74 -10.09
CA GLU A 363 15.19 3.16 -10.46
C GLU A 363 14.89 4.11 -9.29
N LEU A 364 13.81 3.84 -8.53
CA LEU A 364 13.49 4.62 -7.33
C LEU A 364 14.57 4.48 -6.24
N THR A 365 15.12 3.28 -6.08
CA THR A 365 16.17 3.00 -5.09
C THR A 365 17.49 3.65 -5.50
N GLU A 366 17.83 3.62 -6.78
CA GLU A 366 18.98 4.32 -7.36
C GLU A 366 18.89 5.83 -7.10
N LYS A 367 17.75 6.46 -7.41
CA LYS A 367 17.53 7.90 -7.11
C LYS A 367 17.66 8.21 -5.62
N LYS A 368 17.14 7.35 -4.75
CA LYS A 368 17.31 7.52 -3.29
C LYS A 368 18.77 7.40 -2.88
N HIS A 369 19.50 6.45 -3.46
CA HIS A 369 20.91 6.25 -3.19
C HIS A 369 21.75 7.44 -3.66
N GLU A 370 21.50 7.97 -4.85
CA GLU A 370 22.14 9.20 -5.35
C GLU A 370 21.90 10.39 -4.43
N ASN A 371 20.67 10.58 -3.94
CA ASN A 371 20.36 11.62 -2.98
C ASN A 371 21.14 11.44 -1.67
N LEU A 372 21.20 10.22 -1.13
CA LEU A 372 21.96 9.92 0.09
C LEU A 372 23.47 10.14 -0.09
N LEU A 373 24.03 9.79 -1.24
CA LEU A 373 25.43 10.09 -1.56
C LEU A 373 25.69 11.60 -1.60
N GLY A 374 24.75 12.36 -2.18
CA GLY A 374 24.82 13.83 -2.17
C GLY A 374 24.75 14.44 -0.77
N GLU A 375 23.93 13.88 0.12
CA GLU A 375 23.88 14.28 1.54
C GLU A 375 25.17 13.90 2.28
N GLN A 376 25.68 12.69 2.07
CA GLN A 376 26.94 12.23 2.66
C GLN A 376 28.11 13.15 2.27
N ALA A 377 28.23 13.52 1.00
CA ALA A 377 29.28 14.44 0.54
C ALA A 377 29.20 15.81 1.23
N LYS A 378 27.99 16.33 1.48
CA LYS A 378 27.79 17.59 2.23
C LYS A 378 28.23 17.45 3.68
N VAL A 379 27.88 16.35 4.34
CA VAL A 379 28.29 16.07 5.72
C VAL A 379 29.80 15.91 5.83
N GLU A 380 30.44 15.22 4.88
CA GLU A 380 31.89 15.09 4.81
C GLU A 380 32.57 16.46 4.65
N GLN A 381 32.04 17.34 3.77
CA GLN A 381 32.56 18.69 3.62
C GLN A 381 32.41 19.52 4.91
N GLN A 382 31.28 19.39 5.61
CA GLN A 382 31.06 20.04 6.91
C GLN A 382 32.02 19.53 7.98
N LEU A 383 32.30 18.22 8.00
CA LEU A 383 33.26 17.62 8.93
C LEU A 383 34.68 18.11 8.68
N ILE A 384 35.10 18.24 7.41
CA ILE A 384 36.39 18.82 7.06
C ILE A 384 36.48 20.27 7.59
N GLN A 385 35.47 21.10 7.29
CA GLN A 385 35.44 22.49 7.77
C GLN A 385 35.51 22.56 9.31
N LEU A 386 34.71 21.75 10.00
CA LEU A 386 34.69 21.72 11.46
C LEU A 386 36.04 21.28 12.04
N THR A 387 36.72 20.35 11.37
CA THR A 387 38.05 19.87 11.77
C THR A 387 39.08 20.98 11.63
N ASP A 388 39.05 21.72 10.52
CA ASP A 388 39.93 22.87 10.28
C ASP A 388 39.68 23.99 11.29
N ASP A 389 38.40 24.33 11.55
CA ASP A 389 38.00 25.32 12.55
C ASP A 389 38.46 24.93 13.95
N THR A 390 38.35 23.63 14.30
CA THR A 390 38.81 23.09 15.58
C THR A 390 40.33 23.18 15.70
N ALA A 391 41.06 22.87 14.63
CA ALA A 391 42.52 22.99 14.60
C ALA A 391 42.96 24.46 14.78
N GLN A 392 42.29 25.40 14.12
CA GLN A 392 42.55 26.83 14.29
C GLN A 392 42.25 27.31 15.71
N ALA A 393 41.11 26.90 16.29
CA ALA A 393 40.77 27.23 17.67
C ALA A 393 41.81 26.67 18.67
N GLN A 394 42.34 25.47 18.43
CA GLN A 394 43.39 24.88 19.27
C GLN A 394 44.72 25.65 19.19
N VAL A 395 45.08 26.15 18.00
CA VAL A 395 46.25 27.03 17.83
C VAL A 395 46.05 28.34 18.60
N GLN A 396 44.89 28.99 18.46
CA GLN A 396 44.58 30.23 19.19
C GLN A 396 44.58 30.02 20.71
N LEU A 397 44.00 28.92 21.19
CA LEU A 397 44.03 28.55 22.61
C LEU A 397 45.46 28.42 23.11
N SER A 398 46.33 27.78 22.33
CA SER A 398 47.74 27.59 22.70
C SER A 398 48.49 28.92 22.75
N GLN A 399 48.20 29.86 21.82
CA GLN A 399 48.77 31.21 21.85
C GLN A 399 48.31 32.00 23.09
N LEU A 400 47.01 31.98 23.39
CA LEU A 400 46.47 32.64 24.59
C LEU A 400 47.02 32.04 25.89
N GLN A 401 47.29 30.73 25.92
CA GLN A 401 47.93 30.08 27.06
C GLN A 401 49.35 30.61 27.29
N VAL A 402 50.15 30.75 26.23
CA VAL A 402 51.49 31.33 26.28
C VAL A 402 51.43 32.77 26.78
N GLU A 403 50.54 33.60 26.22
CA GLU A 403 50.37 34.99 26.64
C GLU A 403 49.97 35.10 28.11
N ARG A 404 49.04 34.25 28.56
CA ARG A 404 48.63 34.16 29.97
C ARG A 404 49.81 33.78 30.87
N ASP A 405 50.65 32.84 30.45
CA ASP A 405 51.86 32.46 31.21
C ASP A 405 52.87 33.61 31.27
N THR A 406 53.08 34.36 30.19
CA THR A 406 53.95 35.54 30.16
C THR A 406 53.46 36.63 31.12
N ILE A 407 52.18 36.99 31.06
CA ILE A 407 51.58 37.98 31.97
C ILE A 407 51.68 37.50 33.43
N GLN A 408 51.49 36.20 33.68
CA GLN A 408 51.61 35.65 35.03
C GLN A 408 53.03 35.79 35.59
N ILE A 409 54.07 35.64 34.77
CA ILE A 409 55.47 35.88 35.13
C ILE A 409 55.66 37.37 35.46
N GLU A 410 55.22 38.28 34.58
CA GLU A 410 55.34 39.73 34.80
C GLU A 410 54.64 40.18 36.10
N VAL A 411 53.44 39.66 36.38
CA VAL A 411 52.71 39.93 37.62
C VAL A 411 53.48 39.44 38.84
N SER A 412 54.14 38.27 38.74
CA SER A 412 54.98 37.75 39.83
C SER A 412 56.19 38.64 40.09
N ASP A 413 56.86 39.11 39.03
CA ASP A 413 58.02 40.00 39.13
C ASP A 413 57.64 41.36 39.72
N LEU A 414 56.55 41.97 39.25
CA LEU A 414 56.03 43.22 39.81
C LEU A 414 55.65 43.07 41.29
N LYS A 415 55.11 41.92 41.69
CA LYS A 415 54.78 41.63 43.08
C LYS A 415 56.03 41.49 43.95
N ALA A 416 57.09 40.87 43.43
CA ALA A 416 58.38 40.77 44.10
C ALA A 416 59.02 42.16 44.28
N GLU A 417 58.99 42.99 43.23
CA GLU A 417 59.55 44.35 43.28
C GLU A 417 58.75 45.26 44.23
N SER A 418 57.42 45.18 44.20
CA SER A 418 56.55 45.87 45.16
C SER A 418 56.88 45.49 46.61
N SER A 419 57.11 44.19 46.87
CA SER A 419 57.51 43.69 48.19
C SER A 419 58.90 44.23 48.61
N ARG A 420 59.84 44.32 47.66
CA ARG A 420 61.19 44.89 47.88
C ARG A 420 61.11 46.36 48.24
N LEU A 421 60.35 47.15 47.49
CA LEU A 421 60.13 48.58 47.75
C LEU A 421 59.42 48.83 49.08
N SER A 422 58.43 48.00 49.43
CA SER A 422 57.77 48.08 50.73
C SER A 422 58.75 47.82 51.88
N THR A 423 59.62 46.80 51.74
CA THR A 423 60.65 46.49 52.74
C THR A 423 61.65 47.63 52.88
N LEU A 424 62.10 48.20 51.76
CA LEU A 424 63.02 49.35 51.75
C LEU A 424 62.40 50.56 52.47
N THR A 425 61.13 50.85 52.18
CA THR A 425 60.39 51.95 52.82
C THR A 425 60.31 51.73 54.33
N GLN A 426 59.99 50.51 54.77
CA GLN A 426 59.90 50.17 56.18
C GLN A 426 61.25 50.29 56.91
N ASN A 427 62.34 49.84 56.28
CA ASN A 427 63.70 49.99 56.81
C ASN A 427 64.08 51.48 56.94
N LEU A 428 63.74 52.29 55.94
CA LEU A 428 64.03 53.72 55.95
C LEU A 428 63.27 54.45 57.07
N MET A 429 61.98 54.11 57.26
CA MET A 429 61.20 54.63 58.37
C MET A 429 61.80 54.24 59.72
N GLN A 430 62.19 52.96 59.89
CA GLN A 430 62.81 52.50 61.14
C GLN A 430 64.15 53.17 61.43
N ALA A 431 64.92 53.53 60.40
CA ALA A 431 66.22 54.19 60.57
C ALA A 431 66.09 55.68 60.91
N LEU A 432 65.12 56.39 60.31
CA LEU A 432 65.02 57.86 60.42
C LEU A 432 64.10 58.32 61.55
N VAL A 433 62.98 57.63 61.77
CA VAL A 433 61.98 58.08 62.76
C VAL A 433 62.57 58.16 64.18
N PRO A 434 63.31 57.16 64.70
CA PRO A 434 63.89 57.25 66.04
C PRO A 434 64.89 58.39 66.19
N LYS A 435 65.70 58.66 65.16
CA LYS A 435 66.68 59.74 65.14
C LYS A 435 65.99 61.10 65.20
N LEU A 436 64.96 61.30 64.39
CA LEU A 436 64.14 62.51 64.42
C LEU A 436 63.47 62.71 65.78
N VAL A 437 62.88 61.65 66.34
CA VAL A 437 62.25 61.70 67.67
C VAL A 437 63.25 62.11 68.75
N ASP A 438 64.47 61.56 68.74
CA ASP A 438 65.52 61.90 69.70
C ASP A 438 65.96 63.37 69.59
N ILE A 439 66.15 63.86 68.37
CA ILE A 439 66.47 65.27 68.11
C ILE A 439 65.34 66.18 68.62
N PHE A 440 64.08 65.90 68.25
CA PHE A 440 62.95 66.70 68.71
C PHE A 440 62.80 66.68 70.24
N LYS A 441 63.06 65.54 70.87
CA LYS A 441 63.04 65.42 72.34
C LYS A 441 64.11 66.32 72.98
N LYS A 442 65.32 66.37 72.42
CA LYS A 442 66.41 67.23 72.90
C LYS A 442 66.09 68.72 72.73
N VAL A 443 65.49 69.11 71.61
CA VAL A 443 64.99 70.49 71.40
C VAL A 443 63.89 70.83 72.41
N LEU A 444 62.94 69.92 72.66
CA LEU A 444 61.90 70.16 73.65
C LEU A 444 62.47 70.31 75.07
N LEU A 445 63.48 69.51 75.42
CA LEU A 445 64.19 69.60 76.70
C LEU A 445 64.94 70.92 76.85
N SER A 446 65.53 71.46 75.77
CA SER A 446 66.18 72.77 75.83
C SER A 446 65.20 73.91 76.06
N ILE A 447 64.05 73.88 75.38
CA ILE A 447 62.95 74.86 75.60
C ILE A 447 62.47 74.80 77.06
N ASN A 448 62.28 73.60 77.61
CA ASN A 448 61.87 73.45 79.01
C ASN A 448 62.95 73.91 80.02
N ALA A 449 64.23 73.69 79.72
CA ALA A 449 65.34 74.16 80.56
C ALA A 449 65.44 75.70 80.57
N ARG A 450 65.16 76.34 79.44
CA ARG A 450 65.04 77.80 79.31
C ARG A 450 63.91 78.35 80.17
N ASP A 451 62.72 77.77 80.08
CA ASP A 451 61.55 78.23 80.85
C ASP A 451 61.76 78.15 82.36
N LYS A 452 62.64 77.23 82.82
CA LYS A 452 63.04 77.08 84.22
C LYS A 452 64.22 77.97 84.64
N GLY A 453 64.76 78.79 83.74
CA GLY A 453 65.88 79.69 84.00
C GLY A 453 67.25 79.02 84.13
N VAL A 454 67.39 77.74 83.72
CA VAL A 454 68.63 76.95 83.86
C VAL A 454 69.43 76.99 82.56
N MET A 455 69.99 78.17 82.25
CA MET A 455 70.63 78.46 80.95
C MET A 455 71.76 77.50 80.55
N LYS A 456 72.50 76.96 81.54
CA LYS A 456 73.56 75.98 81.26
C LYS A 456 73.00 74.67 80.67
N GLN A 457 71.89 74.17 81.20
CA GLN A 457 71.25 72.94 80.71
C GLN A 457 70.60 73.14 79.34
N GLN A 458 70.04 74.33 79.07
CA GLN A 458 69.53 74.67 77.75
C GLN A 458 70.62 74.57 76.67
N SER A 459 71.78 75.17 76.91
CA SER A 459 72.90 75.13 75.97
C SER A 459 73.40 73.69 75.75
N GLU A 460 73.45 72.88 76.80
CA GLU A 460 73.85 71.46 76.69
C GLU A 460 72.84 70.65 75.86
N TYR A 461 71.53 70.87 76.04
CA TYR A 461 70.50 70.19 75.25
C TYR A 461 70.48 70.63 73.78
N LEU A 462 70.71 71.91 73.47
CA LEU A 462 70.81 72.40 72.09
C LEU A 462 72.06 71.86 71.38
N SER A 463 73.21 71.89 72.05
CA SER A 463 74.45 71.29 71.51
C SER A 463 74.31 69.78 71.32
N SER A 464 73.60 69.10 72.22
CA SER A 464 73.29 67.68 72.07
C SER A 464 72.33 67.41 70.90
N ALA A 465 71.33 68.27 70.67
CA ALA A 465 70.43 68.17 69.53
C ALA A 465 71.18 68.38 68.20
N LEU A 466 72.06 69.38 68.13
CA LEU A 466 72.91 69.66 66.97
C LEU A 466 73.84 68.49 66.64
N ASN A 467 74.50 67.90 67.66
CA ASN A 467 75.33 66.73 67.43
C ASN A 467 74.53 65.53 66.91
N SER A 468 73.30 65.34 67.37
CA SER A 468 72.44 64.26 66.87
C SER A 468 71.91 64.50 65.46
N MET A 469 71.95 65.73 64.94
CA MET A 469 71.60 66.00 63.54
C MET A 469 72.63 65.52 62.55
N LEU A 470 73.90 65.38 62.96
CA LEU A 470 74.96 64.81 62.11
C LEU A 470 74.64 63.37 61.67
N ASP A 471 73.78 62.67 62.43
CA ASP A 471 73.34 61.31 62.13
C ASP A 471 72.15 61.25 61.15
N LEU A 472 71.61 62.39 60.71
CA LEU A 472 70.57 62.48 59.68
C LEU A 472 71.17 62.61 58.27
N PRO A 473 70.40 62.27 57.22
CA PRO A 473 70.79 62.55 55.84
C PRO A 473 71.10 64.05 55.65
N PRO A 474 72.12 64.40 54.84
CA PRO A 474 72.66 65.76 54.75
C PRO A 474 71.60 66.85 54.51
N GLU A 475 70.68 66.62 53.57
CA GLU A 475 69.62 67.60 53.26
C GLU A 475 68.68 67.88 54.44
N LEU A 476 68.43 66.87 55.28
CA LEU A 476 67.59 67.00 56.46
C LEU A 476 68.38 67.61 57.62
N ALA A 477 69.64 67.19 57.78
CA ALA A 477 70.55 67.72 58.79
C ALA A 477 70.77 69.23 58.61
N ASP A 478 71.02 69.68 57.38
CA ASP A 478 71.29 71.09 57.06
C ASP A 478 70.09 71.99 57.39
N LYS A 479 68.87 71.56 57.00
CA LYS A 479 67.64 72.30 57.30
C LYS A 479 67.37 72.39 58.79
N MET A 480 67.47 71.27 59.52
CA MET A 480 67.17 71.28 60.95
C MET A 480 68.25 72.01 61.77
N THR A 481 69.50 72.01 61.31
CA THR A 481 70.60 72.76 61.92
C THR A 481 70.34 74.27 61.85
N GLY A 482 69.85 74.75 60.69
CA GLY A 482 69.45 76.15 60.54
C GLY A 482 68.36 76.59 61.52
N GLU A 483 67.35 75.75 61.73
CA GLU A 483 66.25 76.06 62.67
C GLU A 483 66.71 76.05 64.14
N ILE A 484 67.61 75.14 64.55
CA ILE A 484 68.16 75.16 65.92
C ILE A 484 69.10 76.34 66.16
N ALA A 485 69.87 76.76 65.17
CA ALA A 485 70.72 77.94 65.27
C ALA A 485 69.89 79.22 65.51
N LEU A 486 68.74 79.35 64.85
CA LEU A 486 67.80 80.46 65.09
C LEU A 486 67.27 80.47 66.54
N LEU A 487 67.02 79.30 67.14
CA LEU A 487 66.64 79.20 68.55
C LEU A 487 67.76 79.65 69.50
N GLN A 488 69.03 79.44 69.15
CA GLN A 488 70.18 79.93 69.92
C GLN A 488 70.38 81.45 69.81
N GLU A 489 70.16 82.03 68.63
CA GLU A 489 70.36 83.47 68.39
C GLU A 489 69.27 84.35 69.01
N SER A 490 68.02 83.87 69.07
CA SER A 490 66.91 84.64 69.67
C SER A 490 67.08 84.92 71.18
N ASP A 491 67.92 84.12 71.88
CA ASP A 491 68.06 84.17 73.34
C ASP A 491 69.24 85.03 73.82
N ASN A 492 70.28 85.20 72.99
CA ASN A 492 71.39 86.10 73.31
C ASN A 492 70.98 87.59 73.28
N GLN A 493 69.85 87.95 72.66
CA GLN A 493 69.36 89.33 72.61
C GLN A 493 68.56 89.74 73.87
N LEU A 494 67.98 88.80 74.62
CA LEU A 494 67.22 89.07 75.86
C LEU A 494 68.12 89.30 77.09
N ALA A 495 69.38 88.86 77.06
CA ALA A 495 70.34 89.03 78.17
C ALA A 495 70.94 90.44 78.29
N ASN A 496 70.81 91.31 77.27
CA ASN A 496 71.50 92.62 77.21
C ASN A 496 70.63 93.86 77.54
N GLN A 497 69.39 93.71 78.04
CA GLN A 497 68.48 94.85 78.28
C GLN A 497 68.07 95.12 79.75
N SER A 498 68.77 94.58 80.76
CA SER A 498 68.30 94.73 82.16
C SER A 498 69.37 95.04 83.22
N ILE A 499 70.25 96.03 83.02
CA ILE A 499 70.90 96.77 84.14
C ILE A 499 71.17 98.24 83.72
N ASP A 500 70.15 99.11 83.84
CA ASP A 500 70.33 100.57 84.02
C ASP A 500 69.13 101.13 84.81
N LYS A 501 69.38 101.50 86.08
CA LYS A 501 68.61 102.43 86.95
C LYS A 501 69.13 102.38 88.40
N THR A 502 69.85 103.42 88.82
CA THR A 502 70.20 103.78 90.23
C THR A 502 69.23 104.85 90.77
N PRO A 503 69.25 105.19 92.08
CA PRO A 503 69.53 106.60 92.40
C PRO A 503 70.23 106.88 93.75
N LYS A 504 71.51 107.26 93.71
CA LYS A 504 72.19 108.43 94.30
C LYS A 504 73.68 108.15 94.40
#